data_AF-A0A183KLR6-F1
#
_entry.id   AF-A0A183KLR6-F1
#
_cell.length_a   1.000
_cell.length_b   1.000
_cell.length_c   1.000
_cell.angle_alpha   90.00
_cell.angle_beta   90.00
_cell.angle_gamma   90.00
#
_symmetry.space_group_name_H-M   'P 1'
#
loop_
_entity.id
_entity.type
_entity.pdbx_description
1 polymer ?
#
loop_
_entity_poly.entity_id
_entity_poly.type
_entity_poly.pdbx_seq_one_letter_code
_entity_poly.pdbx_strand_id
1 'polypeptide(L)'
;MTAEKAEREGNMRQLYDTTKKLSGNHRKPERPVKSKDGKIITNIEKQRNRWVGHFKELLNRPAPLNPPNIEEAPTDLPIDVGPPTIEEINMAIRQIKSGRAAGPDNIPAEALKADVAVT
;
A
#
# COMPACT_ATOMS: atom_id res chain seq x y z
N MET A 1 19.32 -28.57 -17.90
CA MET A 1 19.33 -27.43 -18.85
C MET A 1 19.45 -26.15 -18.04
N THR A 2 20.33 -25.22 -18.39
CA THR A 2 20.49 -23.93 -17.67
C THR A 2 19.33 -22.99 -17.99
N ALA A 3 18.98 -22.09 -17.06
CA ALA A 3 17.88 -21.14 -17.24
C ALA A 3 18.03 -20.29 -18.53
N GLU A 4 19.26 -19.86 -18.84
CA GLU A 4 19.60 -19.14 -20.08
C GLU A 4 19.31 -19.92 -21.36
N LYS A 5 19.42 -21.26 -21.31
CA LYS A 5 19.12 -22.11 -22.46
C LYS A 5 17.60 -22.26 -22.62
N ALA A 6 16.85 -22.40 -21.53
CA ALA A 6 15.39 -22.44 -21.56
C ALA A 6 14.77 -21.11 -22.02
N GLU A 7 15.40 -19.98 -21.71
CA GLU A 7 15.01 -18.66 -22.22
C GLU A 7 15.19 -18.56 -23.74
N ARG A 8 16.38 -18.93 -24.24
CA ARG A 8 16.69 -18.93 -25.67
C ARG A 8 15.77 -19.86 -26.48
N GLU A 9 15.32 -20.94 -25.87
CA GLU A 9 14.40 -21.92 -26.48
C GLU A 9 12.92 -21.52 -26.30
N GLY A 10 12.60 -20.40 -25.64
CA GLY A 10 11.22 -19.95 -25.40
C GLY A 10 10.41 -20.84 -24.47
N ASN A 11 11.05 -21.77 -23.76
CA ASN A 11 10.39 -22.74 -22.89
C ASN A 11 10.13 -22.13 -21.50
N MET A 12 9.10 -21.28 -21.42
CA MET A 12 8.74 -20.53 -20.22
C MET A 12 8.45 -21.42 -19.00
N ARG A 13 7.93 -22.63 -19.22
CA ARG A 13 7.65 -23.58 -18.13
C ARG A 13 8.94 -24.07 -17.49
N GLN A 14 9.91 -24.51 -18.29
CA GLN A 14 11.21 -24.94 -17.77
C GLN A 14 12.02 -23.79 -17.17
N LEU A 15 11.90 -22.58 -17.73
CA LEU A 15 12.51 -21.38 -17.16
C LEU A 15 11.95 -21.10 -15.76
N TYR A 16 10.61 -21.11 -15.60
CA TYR A 16 9.97 -20.91 -14.30
C TYR A 16 10.39 -21.97 -13.27
N ASP A 17 10.36 -23.25 -13.64
CA ASP A 17 10.73 -24.35 -12.74
C ASP A 17 12.20 -24.26 -12.30
N THR A 18 13.10 -23.89 -13.22
CA THR A 18 14.53 -23.74 -12.95
C THR A 18 14.80 -22.53 -12.05
N THR A 19 14.18 -21.38 -12.34
CA THR A 19 14.31 -20.17 -11.53
C THR A 19 13.74 -20.37 -10.13
N LYS A 20 12.59 -21.04 -9.99
CA LYS A 20 11.98 -21.38 -8.69
C LYS A 20 12.87 -22.32 -7.87
N LYS A 21 13.55 -23.27 -8.51
CA LYS A 21 14.51 -24.16 -7.84
C LYS A 21 15.78 -23.40 -7.40
N LEU A 22 16.26 -22.46 -8.21
CA LEU A 22 17.44 -21.64 -7.91
C LEU A 22 17.19 -20.57 -6.85
N SER A 23 15.99 -19.98 -6.82
CA SER A 23 15.61 -18.91 -5.89
C SER A 23 15.54 -19.36 -4.43
N GLY A 24 15.58 -20.67 -4.18
CA GLY A 24 15.43 -21.29 -2.87
C GLY A 24 14.09 -20.94 -2.20
N ASN A 25 13.93 -21.37 -0.95
CA ASN A 25 12.83 -20.91 -0.11
C ASN A 25 13.21 -19.56 0.48
N HIS A 26 12.58 -18.48 0.02
CA HIS A 26 12.60 -17.21 0.75
C HIS A 26 11.93 -17.44 2.10
N ARG A 27 12.71 -17.75 3.14
CA ARG A 27 12.23 -17.65 4.51
C ARG A 27 11.94 -16.17 4.71
N LYS A 28 10.68 -15.82 4.98
CA LYS A 28 10.39 -14.54 5.59
C LYS A 28 11.34 -14.44 6.78
N PRO A 29 12.13 -13.37 6.95
CA PRO A 29 12.77 -13.17 8.22
C PRO A 29 11.61 -13.16 9.23
N GLU A 30 11.58 -14.15 10.12
CA GLU A 30 10.82 -13.96 11.34
C GLU A 30 11.35 -12.65 11.90
N ARG A 31 10.49 -11.64 11.97
CA ARG A 31 10.77 -10.41 12.69
C ARG A 31 10.13 -10.60 14.06
N PRO A 32 10.74 -11.39 14.96
CA PRO A 32 10.19 -11.55 16.28
C PRO A 32 10.14 -10.21 16.99
N VAL A 33 9.12 -10.03 17.81
CA VAL A 33 9.02 -8.86 18.69
C VAL A 33 10.18 -8.94 19.69
N LYS A 34 10.99 -7.89 19.77
CA LYS A 34 12.09 -7.78 20.73
C LYS A 34 11.64 -7.08 22.01
N SER A 35 12.17 -7.53 23.15
CA SER A 35 12.10 -6.80 24.42
C SER A 35 12.86 -5.48 24.31
N LYS A 36 12.73 -4.62 25.32
CA LYS A 36 13.50 -3.38 25.41
C LYS A 36 15.01 -3.64 25.43
N ASP A 37 15.43 -4.75 26.01
CA ASP A 37 16.83 -5.21 26.04
C ASP A 37 17.28 -5.90 24.74
N GLY A 38 16.47 -5.86 23.68
CA GLY A 38 16.79 -6.43 22.38
C GLY A 38 16.62 -7.96 22.27
N LYS A 39 16.17 -8.65 23.33
CA LYS A 39 15.96 -10.11 23.33
C LYS A 39 14.68 -10.49 22.60
N ILE A 40 14.70 -11.60 21.88
CA ILE A 40 13.52 -12.11 21.15
C ILE A 40 12.47 -12.62 22.14
N ILE A 41 11.22 -12.18 21.99
CA ILE A 41 10.08 -12.65 22.76
C ILE A 41 9.33 -13.71 21.95
N THR A 42 9.31 -14.95 22.43
CA THR A 42 8.63 -16.08 21.78
C THR A 42 7.20 -16.32 22.29
N ASN A 43 6.88 -15.89 23.51
CA ASN A 43 5.57 -16.06 24.13
C ASN A 43 4.58 -14.95 23.69
N ILE A 44 3.40 -15.35 23.20
CA ILE A 44 2.38 -14.44 22.64
C ILE A 44 1.88 -13.41 23.66
N GLU A 45 1.65 -13.80 24.91
CA GLU A 45 1.20 -12.89 25.97
C GLU A 45 2.27 -11.82 26.26
N LYS A 46 3.53 -12.23 26.35
CA LYS A 46 4.66 -11.30 26.51
C LYS A 46 4.80 -10.37 25.30
N GLN A 47 4.53 -10.84 24.08
CA GLN A 47 4.51 -9.98 22.91
C GLN A 47 3.39 -8.93 23.00
N ARG A 48 2.17 -9.33 23.39
CA ARG A 48 1.06 -8.38 23.61
C ARG A 48 1.41 -7.35 24.67
N ASN A 49 1.97 -7.76 25.80
CA ASN A 49 2.40 -6.82 26.85
C ASN A 49 3.50 -5.87 26.36
N ARG A 50 4.43 -6.36 25.53
CA ARG A 50 5.45 -5.52 24.90
C ARG A 50 4.84 -4.48 23.94
N TRP A 51 3.79 -4.84 23.20
CA TRP A 51 3.03 -3.92 22.35
C TRP A 51 2.27 -2.88 23.16
N VAL A 52 1.54 -3.31 24.20
CA VAL A 52 0.81 -2.42 25.11
C VAL A 52 1.76 -1.39 25.73
N GLY A 53 2.90 -1.82 26.24
CA GLY A 53 3.91 -0.91 26.80
C GLY A 53 4.48 0.07 25.76
N HIS A 54 4.74 -0.41 24.52
CA HIS A 54 5.24 0.46 23.45
C HIS A 54 4.29 1.59 23.11
N PHE A 55 3.01 1.25 22.87
CA PHE A 55 2.01 2.24 22.48
C PHE A 55 1.67 3.16 23.64
N LYS A 56 1.69 2.67 24.89
CA LYS A 56 1.50 3.52 26.06
C LYS A 56 2.56 4.62 26.14
N GLU A 57 3.83 4.27 25.94
CA GLU A 57 4.94 5.23 25.96
C GLU A 57 4.90 6.20 24.77
N LEU A 58 4.58 5.70 23.58
CA LEU A 58 4.56 6.50 22.36
C LEU A 58 3.39 7.49 22.33
N LEU A 59 2.19 7.03 22.67
CA LEU A 59 0.95 7.80 22.48
C LEU A 59 0.60 8.68 23.69
N ASN A 60 1.10 8.36 24.89
CA ASN A 60 0.84 9.15 26.11
C ASN A 60 2.05 9.98 26.54
N ARG A 61 2.92 10.35 25.59
CA ARG A 61 4.04 11.26 25.87
C ARG A 61 3.46 12.67 26.15
N PRO A 62 3.88 13.35 27.23
CA PRO A 62 3.47 14.73 27.46
C PRO A 62 3.95 15.64 26.32
N ALA A 63 3.24 16.74 26.11
CA ALA A 63 3.68 17.77 25.16
C ALA A 63 5.13 18.20 25.50
N PRO A 64 5.99 18.38 24.49
CA PRO A 64 7.35 18.86 24.74
C PRO A 64 7.31 20.25 25.37
N LEU A 65 8.20 20.52 26.33
CA LEU A 65 8.28 21.81 27.03
C LEU A 65 8.54 22.98 26.06
N ASN A 66 9.33 22.70 25.02
CA ASN A 66 9.57 23.62 23.93
C ASN A 66 8.82 23.08 22.71
N PRO A 67 7.70 23.70 22.30
CA PRO A 67 7.06 23.34 21.05
C PRO A 67 8.05 23.59 19.91
N PRO A 68 8.08 22.73 18.88
CA PRO A 68 8.84 23.03 17.67
C PRO A 68 8.34 24.34 17.08
N ASN A 69 9.26 25.24 16.73
CA ASN A 69 8.95 26.42 15.92
C ASN A 69 8.75 25.96 14.48
N ILE A 70 7.50 25.69 14.12
CA ILE A 70 7.12 25.32 12.76
C ILE A 70 6.76 26.62 12.06
N GLU A 71 7.58 27.03 11.09
CA GLU A 71 7.21 28.13 10.19
C GLU A 71 5.90 27.75 9.48
N GLU A 72 4.92 28.64 9.49
CA GLU A 72 3.68 28.42 8.76
C GLU A 72 4.01 28.14 7.29
N ALA A 73 3.57 26.98 6.80
CA ALA A 73 3.60 26.72 5.38
C ALA A 73 2.80 27.83 4.69
N PRO A 74 3.25 28.35 3.53
CA PRO A 74 2.46 29.31 2.76
C PRO A 74 1.05 28.76 2.53
N THR A 75 0.05 29.42 3.12
CA THR A 75 -1.33 28.92 3.22
C THR A 75 -2.04 28.82 1.88
N ASP A 76 -1.62 29.63 0.91
CA ASP A 76 -2.30 29.72 -0.38
C ASP A 76 -1.64 28.82 -1.42
N LEU A 77 -1.88 27.51 -1.29
CA LEU A 77 -1.90 26.68 -2.49
C LEU A 77 -3.14 27.11 -3.29
N PRO A 78 -3.03 27.37 -4.61
CA PRO A 78 -4.17 27.70 -5.46
C PRO A 78 -5.01 26.43 -5.68
N ILE A 79 -5.67 25.96 -4.63
CA ILE A 79 -6.58 24.83 -4.62
C ILE A 79 -7.97 25.41 -4.66
N ASP A 80 -8.72 25.05 -5.70
CA ASP A 80 -10.14 25.36 -5.75
C ASP A 80 -10.87 24.52 -4.69
N VAL A 81 -11.49 25.21 -3.73
CA VAL A 81 -12.34 24.62 -2.68
C VAL A 81 -13.83 24.71 -3.05
N GLY A 82 -14.13 25.20 -4.25
CA GLY A 82 -15.47 25.25 -4.81
C GLY A 82 -16.02 23.87 -5.16
N PRO A 83 -17.32 23.79 -5.47
CA PRO A 83 -17.92 22.56 -6.00
C PRO A 83 -17.31 22.22 -7.36
N PRO A 84 -17.15 20.92 -7.68
CA PRO A 84 -16.61 20.50 -8.97
C PRO A 84 -17.52 20.94 -10.12
N THR A 85 -16.92 21.34 -11.22
CA THR A 85 -17.59 21.67 -12.47
C THR A 85 -18.07 20.42 -13.20
N ILE A 86 -19.05 20.57 -14.09
CA ILE A 86 -19.56 19.47 -14.93
C ILE A 86 -18.44 18.92 -15.84
N GLU A 87 -17.59 19.81 -16.35
CA GLU A 87 -16.44 19.48 -17.19
C GLU A 87 -15.41 18.62 -16.45
N GLU A 88 -15.08 18.97 -15.19
CA GLU A 88 -14.18 18.18 -14.34
C GLU A 88 -14.75 16.80 -14.04
N ILE A 89 -16.04 16.71 -13.72
CA ILE A 89 -16.74 15.44 -13.48
C ILE A 89 -16.68 14.57 -14.74
N ASN A 90 -17.01 15.13 -15.90
CA ASN A 90 -16.95 14.41 -17.18
C ASN A 90 -15.54 13.93 -17.52
N MET A 91 -14.52 14.78 -17.30
CA MET A 91 -13.13 14.42 -17.53
C MET A 91 -12.67 13.29 -16.59
N ALA A 92 -13.04 13.36 -15.31
CA ALA A 92 -12.74 12.32 -14.33
C ALA A 92 -13.38 10.97 -14.73
N ILE A 93 -14.66 10.97 -15.12
CA ILE A 93 -15.37 9.76 -15.57
C ILE A 93 -14.67 9.12 -16.78
N ARG A 94 -14.22 9.93 -17.75
CA ARG A 94 -13.48 9.42 -18.93
C ARG A 94 -12.16 8.75 -18.56
N GLN A 95 -11.46 9.25 -17.52
CA GLN A 95 -10.19 8.71 -17.05
C GLN A 95 -10.32 7.41 -16.21
N ILE A 96 -11.52 7.07 -15.73
CA ILE A 96 -11.75 5.82 -14.98
C ILE A 96 -11.30 4.63 -15.83
N LYS A 97 -10.63 3.63 -15.23
CA LYS A 97 -10.19 2.44 -15.98
C LYS A 97 -11.35 1.46 -16.17
N SER A 98 -11.58 1.07 -17.42
CA SER A 98 -12.50 -0.01 -17.80
C SER A 98 -11.92 -1.39 -17.47
N GLY A 99 -12.76 -2.42 -17.37
CA GLY A 99 -12.38 -3.81 -17.09
C GLY A 99 -12.02 -4.09 -15.63
N ARG A 100 -12.42 -3.21 -14.70
CA ARG A 100 -12.30 -3.45 -13.25
C ARG A 100 -13.54 -4.15 -12.73
N ALA A 101 -13.37 -5.00 -11.71
CA ALA A 101 -14.50 -5.61 -11.02
C ALA A 101 -15.36 -4.52 -10.36
N ALA A 102 -16.68 -4.67 -10.43
CA ALA A 102 -17.61 -3.77 -9.78
C ALA A 102 -17.46 -3.82 -8.24
N GLY A 103 -17.80 -2.71 -7.59
CA GLY A 103 -17.84 -2.65 -6.13
C GLY A 103 -19.03 -3.43 -5.55
N PRO A 104 -19.26 -3.33 -4.23
CA PRO A 104 -20.42 -3.93 -3.56
C PRO A 104 -21.78 -3.42 -4.09
N ASP A 105 -21.78 -2.27 -4.75
CA ASP A 105 -22.93 -1.69 -5.45
C ASP A 105 -23.25 -2.37 -6.79
N ASN A 106 -22.38 -3.26 -7.28
CA ASN A 106 -22.47 -3.93 -8.57
C ASN A 106 -22.49 -2.98 -9.78
N ILE A 107 -21.97 -1.76 -9.64
CA ILE A 107 -21.90 -0.79 -10.73
C ILE A 107 -20.50 -0.86 -11.40
N PRO A 108 -20.40 -1.25 -12.68
CA PRO A 108 -19.13 -1.25 -13.39
C PRO A 108 -18.76 0.16 -13.88
N ALA A 109 -17.46 0.41 -14.08
CA ALA A 109 -16.96 1.70 -14.58
C ALA A 109 -17.53 2.09 -15.96
N GLU A 110 -17.87 1.08 -16.77
CA GLU A 110 -18.47 1.22 -18.10
C GLU A 110 -19.85 1.87 -18.05
N ALA A 111 -20.65 1.60 -17.01
CA ALA A 111 -21.98 2.19 -16.86
C ALA A 111 -21.89 3.71 -16.71
N LEU A 112 -20.92 4.18 -15.91
CA LEU A 112 -20.69 5.62 -15.69
C LEU A 112 -20.21 6.32 -16.96
N LYS A 113 -19.41 5.64 -17.78
CA LYS A 113 -18.90 6.19 -19.04
C LYS A 113 -19.94 6.28 -20.15
N ALA A 114 -20.94 5.39 -20.14
CA ALA A 114 -21.97 5.37 -21.17
C ALA A 114 -22.82 6.66 -21.15
N ASP A 115 -23.20 7.15 -19.97
CA ASP A 115 -24.01 8.36 -19.84
C ASP A 115 -23.28 9.64 -20.29
N VAL A 116 -21.97 9.74 -20.03
CA VAL A 116 -21.14 10.88 -20.45
C VAL A 116 -20.94 10.96 -21.98
N ALA A 117 -21.15 9.87 -22.71
CA ALA A 117 -21.05 9.85 -24.17
C ALA A 117 -22.35 10.26 -24.88
N VAL A 118 -23.45 10.37 -24.13
CA VAL A 118 -24.81 10.66 -24.66
C VAL A 118 -25.18 12.14 -24.50
N THR A 119 -24.37 12.92 -23.77
CA THR A 119 -24.55 14.37 -23.57
C THR A 119 -23.51 15.16 -24.34
#